data_AF-A0A8T6VQS1-F1
#
_entry.id   AF-A0A8T6VQS1-F1
#
_cell.length_a   1.000
_cell.length_b   1.000
_cell.length_c   1.000
_cell.angle_alpha   90.00
_cell.angle_beta   90.00
_cell.angle_gamma   90.00
#
_symmetry.space_group_name_H-M   'P 1'
#
loop_
_entity.id
_entity.type
_entity.pdbx_description
1 polymer ?
#
loop_
_entity_poly.entity_id
_entity_poly.type
_entity_poly.pdbx_seq_one_letter_code
_entity_poly.pdbx_strand_id
1 'polypeptide(L)' 'MWSHFQDMQHIFLATAEKNQPRVRPVTLVHFNDRFWVTTGTNNEKIKQIRKNKNIEFCLLLTTG' A
#
# COMPACT_ATOMS: atom_id res chain seq x y z
N MET A 1 -1.14 -2.00 17.95
CA MET A 1 -0.78 -2.16 16.52
C MET A 1 -2.03 -2.28 15.65
N TRP A 2 -2.84 -3.34 15.80
CA TRP A 2 -4.08 -3.51 15.01
C TRP A 2 -5.12 -2.41 15.20
N SER A 3 -5.14 -1.77 16.37
CA SER A 3 -6.00 -0.63 16.70
C SER A 3 -5.83 0.60 15.80
N HIS A 4 -4.71 0.71 15.07
CA HIS A 4 -4.47 1.82 14.14
C HIS A 4 -5.03 1.53 12.73
N PHE A 5 -5.61 0.35 12.50
CA PHE A 5 -6.14 -0.05 11.20
C PHE A 5 -7.66 0.01 11.16
N GLN A 6 -8.18 1.08 10.56
CA GLN A 6 -9.60 1.23 10.22
C GLN A 6 -9.97 0.35 9.03
N ASP A 7 -11.26 0.09 8.84
CA ASP A 7 -11.80 -0.69 7.70
C ASP A 7 -11.30 -0.15 6.36
N MET A 8 -11.23 1.18 6.22
CA MET A 8 -10.64 1.85 5.06
C MET A 8 -9.86 3.09 5.50
N GLN A 9 -8.61 3.24 5.06
CA GLN A 9 -7.80 4.42 5.34
C GLN A 9 -6.71 4.66 4.29
N HIS A 10 -6.14 5.86 4.29
CA HIS A 10 -5.02 6.20 3.40
C HIS A 10 -3.68 5.75 3.99
N ILE A 11 -2.86 5.11 3.16
CA ILE A 11 -1.46 4.79 3.45
C ILE A 11 -0.56 5.22 2.29
N PHE A 12 0.75 5.28 2.53
CA PHE A 12 1.73 5.42 1.47
C PHE A 12 2.26 4.05 1.08
N LEU A 13 2.10 3.65 -0.19
CA LEU A 13 2.64 2.39 -0.71
C LEU A 13 3.90 2.65 -1.53
N ALA A 14 4.98 1.98 -1.18
CA ALA A 14 6.22 1.94 -1.93
C ALA A 14 6.34 0.62 -2.71
N THR A 15 6.72 0.75 -3.97
CA THR A 15 7.08 -0.38 -4.86
C THR A 15 8.42 -0.10 -5.51
N ALA A 16 9.16 -1.13 -5.92
CA ALA A 16 10.43 -0.96 -6.63
C ALA A 16 10.28 -1.10 -8.15
N GLU A 17 10.79 -0.13 -8.90
CA GLU A 17 10.96 -0.21 -10.35
C GLU A 17 12.42 0.06 -10.71
N LYS A 18 13.11 -0.89 -11.36
CA LYS A 18 14.55 -0.77 -11.70
C LYS A 18 15.40 -0.38 -10.47
N ASN A 19 15.08 -0.95 -9.30
CA ASN A 19 15.69 -0.64 -8.00
C ASN A 19 15.49 0.81 -7.51
N GLN A 20 14.54 1.55 -8.09
CA GLN A 20 14.13 2.88 -7.61
C GLN A 20 12.76 2.80 -6.93
N PRO A 21 12.59 3.41 -5.74
CA PRO A 21 11.31 3.41 -5.05
C PRO A 21 10.31 4.34 -5.76
N ARG A 22 9.06 3.87 -5.85
CA ARG A 22 7.91 4.66 -6.30
C ARG A 22 6.88 4.69 -5.17
N VAL A 23 6.81 5.83 -4.48
CA VAL A 23 5.91 6.05 -3.34
C VAL A 23 4.67 6.80 -3.80
N ARG A 24 3.49 6.36 -3.37
CA ARG A 24 2.21 7.01 -3.69
C ARG A 24 1.14 6.74 -2.63
N PRO A 25 0.21 7.67 -2.40
CA PRO A 25 -0.95 7.40 -1.55
C PRO A 25 -1.88 6.38 -2.22
N VAL A 26 -2.41 5.44 -1.44
CA VAL A 26 -3.46 4.49 -1.84
C VAL A 26 -4.42 4.26 -0.67
N THR A 27 -5.56 3.64 -0.95
CA THR A 27 -6.49 3.19 0.09
C THR A 27 -6.14 1.76 0.52
N LEU A 28 -5.87 1.59 1.81
CA LEU A 28 -5.80 0.31 2.48
C LEU A 28 -7.20 -0.08 2.95
N VAL A 29 -7.60 -1.31 2.65
CA VAL A 29 -8.81 -1.94 3.19
C VAL A 29 -8.37 -3.04 4.15
N HIS A 30 -8.80 -2.95 5.40
CA HIS A 30 -8.58 -3.97 6.42
C HIS A 30 -9.84 -4.82 6.52
N PHE A 31 -9.77 -6.07 6.07
CA PHE A 31 -10.93 -6.96 6.02
C PHE A 31 -10.52 -8.41 6.26
N ASN A 32 -11.18 -9.08 7.21
CA ASN A 32 -10.91 -10.46 7.61
C ASN A 32 -9.43 -10.72 7.90
N ASP A 33 -8.83 -9.90 8.76
CA ASP A 33 -7.41 -9.97 9.17
C ASP A 33 -6.42 -9.91 7.99
N ARG A 34 -6.85 -9.29 6.88
CA ARG A 34 -6.05 -9.12 5.67
C ARG A 34 -6.08 -7.67 5.23
N PHE A 35 -4.96 -7.27 4.61
CA PHE A 35 -4.80 -5.98 3.99
C PHE A 35 -4.96 -6.08 2.47
N TRP A 36 -5.85 -5.26 1.94
CA TRP A 36 -6.09 -5.11 0.51
C TRP A 36 -5.77 -3.69 0.10
N VAL A 37 -5.15 -3.52 -1.07
CA VAL A 37 -4.92 -2.20 -1.65
C VAL A 37 -5.83 -2.05 -2.85
N THR A 38 -6.72 -1.05 -2.81
CA THR A 38 -7.53 -0.75 -4.00
C THR A 38 -6.70 0.05 -5.00
N THR A 39 -6.73 -0.37 -6.25
CA THR A 39 -6.01 0.27 -7.34
C THR A 39 -6.83 0.21 -8.62
N GLY A 40 -6.69 1.24 -9.46
CA GLY A 40 -7.17 1.16 -10.85
C GLY A 40 -6.49 0.01 -11.60
N THR A 41 -7.25 -0.68 -12.44
CA THR A 41 -6.92 -1.95 -13.12
C THR A 41 -5.75 -1.83 -14.12
N ASN A 42 -5.48 -0.62 -14.64
CA ASN A 42 -4.43 -0.34 -15.64
C ASN A 42 -3.23 0.47 -15.08
N ASN A 43 -3.04 0.47 -13.77
CA ASN A 43 -2.06 1.35 -13.16
C ASN A 43 -0.66 0.69 -13.14
N GLU A 44 0.39 1.45 -13.51
CA GLU A 44 1.80 1.01 -13.59
C GLU A 44 2.30 0.25 -12.35
N LYS A 45 1.68 0.46 -11.17
CA LYS A 45 1.91 -0.35 -9.94
C LYS A 45 1.74 -1.85 -10.15
N ILE A 46 0.71 -2.31 -10.87
CA ILE A 46 0.46 -3.74 -11.02
C ILE A 46 1.58 -4.39 -11.83
N LYS A 47 2.07 -3.71 -12.87
CA LYS A 47 3.23 -4.16 -13.67
C LYS A 47 4.49 -4.22 -12.80
N GLN A 48 4.72 -3.21 -11.97
CA GLN A 48 5.86 -3.15 -11.05
C GLN A 48 5.81 -4.28 -10.01
N ILE A 49 4.68 -4.48 -9.31
CA ILE A 49 4.51 -5.53 -8.29
C ILE A 49 4.64 -6.93 -8.91
N ARG A 50 4.12 -7.14 -10.12
CA ARG A 50 4.28 -8.41 -10.85
C ARG A 50 5.75 -8.69 -11.19
N LYS A 51 6.53 -7.66 -11.51
CA LYS A 51 7.96 -7.78 -11.85
C LYS A 51 8.86 -7.87 -10.62
N ASN A 52 8.52 -7.17 -9.54
CA ASN A 52 9.23 -7.19 -8.27
C ASN A 52 8.21 -7.16 -7.13
N LYS A 53 8.15 -8.24 -6.35
CA LYS A 53 7.16 -8.43 -5.28
C LYS A 53 7.50 -7.68 -3.99
N ASN A 54 8.66 -7.03 -3.92
CA ASN A 54 9.04 -6.24 -2.75
C ASN A 54 8.17 -4.98 -2.68
N ILE A 55 7.39 -4.89 -1.61
CA ILE A 55 6.54 -3.75 -1.29
C ILE A 55 6.73 -3.36 0.17
N GLU A 56 6.48 -2.09 0.46
CA GLU A 56 6.41 -1.56 1.82
C GLU A 56 5.23 -0.59 1.88
N PHE A 57 4.57 -0.50 3.02
CA PHE A 57 3.62 0.57 3.27
C PHE A 57 3.90 1.30 4.57
N CYS A 58 3.59 2.59 4.59
CA CYS A 58 3.68 3.43 5.76
C CYS A 58 2.29 3.96 6.12
N LEU A 59 1.86 3.68 7.35
CA LEU A 59 0.71 4.32 7.98
C LEU A 59 1.22 5.51 8.80
N LEU A 60 0.82 6.72 8.41
CA LEU A 60 1.15 7.93 9.15
C LEU A 60 0.23 8.04 10.37
N LEU A 61 0.78 7.86 11.57
CA LEU A 61 0.06 8.09 12.82
C LEU A 61 0.08 9.58 13.15
N THR A 62 -1.09 10.17 13.37
CA THR A 62 -1.23 11.60 13.69
C THR A 62 -1.15 11.90 15.18
N THR A 63 -1.24 10.88 16.03
CA THR A 63 -1.15 10.96 17.49
C THR A 63 -0.44 9.71 18.04
N GLY A 64 0.35 9.90 19.10
CA GLY A 64 1.12 8.87 19.80
C GLY A 64 0.93 8.98 21.30
#